data_AF-A0A392QTA4-F1
#
_entry.id   AF-A0A392QTA4-F1
#
_cell.length_a   1.000
_cell.length_b   1.000
_cell.length_c   1.000
_cell.angle_alpha   90.00
_cell.angle_beta   90.00
_cell.angle_gamma   90.00
#
_symmetry.space_group_name_H-M   'P 1'
#
loop_
_entity.id
_entity.type
_entity.pdbx_description
1 polymer ?
#
loop_
_entity_poly.entity_id
_entity_poly.type
_entity_poly.pdbx_seq_one_letter_code
_entity_poly.pdbx_strand_id
1 'polypeptide(L)' 'MLWAYRTAYKTHLGATPYQLVYGKTCHLPVELAHKALWATRYLNFDEQAAGQERLDKLHELDELRLRAYDNAAIYKEKTR' A
#
# COMPACT_ATOMS: atom_id res chain seq x y z
N MET A 1 -4.53 20.04 -11.15
CA MET A 1 -4.71 20.92 -12.33
C MET A 1 -4.82 20.16 -13.66
N LEU A 2 -4.01 19.14 -13.95
CA LEU A 2 -4.04 18.44 -15.26
C LEU A 2 -5.34 17.67 -15.57
N TRP A 3 -6.00 17.10 -14.56
CA TRP A 3 -7.24 16.32 -14.79
C TRP A 3 -8.40 17.22 -15.25
N ALA A 4 -8.59 18.36 -14.59
CA ALA A 4 -9.59 19.36 -14.97
C ALA A 4 -9.36 19.88 -16.40
N TYR A 5 -8.11 20.08 -16.83
CA TYR A 5 -7.81 20.50 -18.20
C TYR A 5 -8.18 19.45 -19.27
N ARG A 6 -8.14 18.16 -18.90
CA ARG A 6 -8.51 17.03 -19.77
C ARG A 6 -10.02 16.83 -19.86
N THR A 7 -10.75 17.13 -18.78
CA THR A 7 -12.20 16.88 -18.64
C THR A 7 -13.06 18.15 -18.62
N ALA A 8 -12.46 19.34 -18.71
CA ALA A 8 -13.15 20.62 -18.76
C ALA A 8 -14.18 20.66 -19.88
N TYR A 9 -15.22 21.49 -19.68
CA TYR A 9 -16.35 21.63 -20.59
C TYR A 9 -15.91 21.73 -22.04
N LYS A 10 -16.54 20.90 -22.87
CA LYS A 10 -16.30 20.86 -24.31
C LYS A 10 -16.63 22.23 -24.90
N THR A 11 -15.79 22.69 -25.82
CA THR A 11 -16.11 23.84 -26.66
C THR A 11 -17.40 23.56 -27.47
N HIS A 12 -18.00 24.59 -28.09
CA HIS A 12 -19.21 24.43 -28.93
C HIS A 12 -19.03 23.42 -30.09
N LEU A 13 -17.79 23.03 -30.39
CA LEU A 13 -17.41 22.01 -31.38
C LEU A 13 -17.23 20.60 -30.77
N GLY A 14 -17.52 20.41 -29.47
CA GLY A 14 -17.40 19.13 -28.79
C GLY A 14 -15.96 18.75 -28.35
N ALA A 15 -14.97 19.61 -28.61
CA ALA A 15 -13.56 19.34 -28.31
C ALA A 15 -13.14 19.90 -26.93
N THR A 16 -12.33 19.16 -26.19
CA THR A 16 -11.72 19.64 -24.94
C THR A 16 -10.47 20.49 -25.21
N PRO A 17 -10.09 21.44 -24.33
CA PRO A 17 -8.88 22.25 -24.51
C PRO A 17 -7.61 21.43 -24.77
N TYR A 18 -7.48 20.26 -24.12
CA TYR A 18 -6.39 19.33 -24.39
C TYR A 18 -6.38 18.80 -25.84
N GLN A 19 -7.55 18.45 -26.39
CA GLN A 19 -7.68 17.96 -27.77
C GLN A 19 -7.31 19.02 -28.79
N LEU A 20 -7.61 20.30 -28.51
CA LEU A 20 -7.26 21.41 -29.40
C LEU A 20 -5.74 21.62 -29.50
N VAL A 21 -5.01 21.45 -28.39
CA VAL A 21 -3.56 21.66 -28.35
C VAL A 21 -2.79 20.45 -28.89
N TYR A 22 -3.25 19.24 -28.58
CA TYR A 22 -2.50 18.00 -28.88
C TYR A 22 -3.13 17.15 -30.00
N GLY A 23 -4.24 17.60 -30.60
CA GLY A 23 -4.86 17.01 -31.78
C GLY A 23 -5.52 15.64 -31.59
N LYS A 24 -5.50 15.06 -30.39
CA LYS A 24 -6.11 13.75 -30.07
C LYS A 24 -6.89 13.78 -28.78
N THR A 25 -7.95 12.96 -28.71
CA THR A 25 -8.62 12.57 -27.47
C THR A 25 -7.58 12.11 -26.47
N CYS A 26 -7.69 12.61 -25.23
CA CYS A 26 -6.76 12.30 -24.15
C CYS A 26 -6.94 10.82 -23.75
N HIS A 27 -6.45 9.89 -24.57
CA HIS A 27 -6.21 8.52 -24.16
C HIS A 27 -5.14 8.64 -23.10
N LEU A 28 -5.53 8.57 -21.82
CA LEU A 28 -4.57 8.44 -20.74
C LEU A 28 -3.64 7.30 -21.16
N PRO A 29 -2.36 7.57 -21.48
CA PRO A 29 -1.52 6.53 -22.04
C PRO A 29 -1.53 5.38 -21.04
N VAL A 30 -1.81 4.17 -21.49
CA VAL A 30 -1.84 2.97 -20.65
C VAL A 30 -0.56 2.90 -19.81
N GLU A 31 0.56 3.35 -20.39
CA GLU A 31 1.85 3.51 -19.71
C GLU A 31 1.80 4.39 -18.45
N LEU A 32 1.06 5.50 -18.44
CA LEU A 32 0.96 6.38 -17.28
C LEU A 32 0.11 5.77 -16.17
N ALA A 33 -1.01 5.14 -16.54
CA ALA A 33 -1.86 4.42 -15.60
C ALA A 33 -1.13 3.20 -15.01
N HIS A 34 -0.40 2.48 -15.86
CA HIS A 34 0.46 1.36 -15.47
C HIS A 34 1.56 1.82 -14.52
N LYS A 35 2.30 2.90 -14.83
CA LYS A 35 3.33 3.46 -13.94
C LYS A 35 2.76 3.88 -12.58
N ALA A 36 1.58 4.50 -12.55
CA ALA A 36 0.91 4.85 -11.30
C ALA A 36 0.53 3.59 -10.50
N LEU A 37 -0.07 2.58 -11.15
CA LEU A 37 -0.40 1.30 -10.54
C LEU A 37 0.85 0.59 -9.97
N TRP A 38 1.96 0.60 -10.71
CA TRP A 38 3.22 0.03 -10.27
C TRP A 38 3.82 0.78 -9.09
N ALA A 39 3.79 2.11 -9.09
CA ALA A 39 4.22 2.90 -7.95
C ALA A 39 3.37 2.60 -6.70
N THR A 40 2.04 2.50 -6.86
CA THR A 40 1.13 2.11 -5.77
C THR A 40 1.42 0.70 -5.26
N ARG A 41 1.60 -0.28 -6.16
CA ARG A 41 1.96 -1.65 -5.77
C ARG A 41 3.30 -1.71 -5.07
N TYR A 42 4.29 -0.96 -5.55
CA TYR A 42 5.62 -0.90 -4.96
C TYR A 42 5.58 -0.32 -3.54
N LEU A 43 4.82 0.76 -3.33
CA LEU A 43 4.62 1.34 -2.00
C LEU A 43 3.80 0.43 -1.07
N ASN A 44 2.83 -0.31 -1.61
CA ASN A 44 2.02 -1.26 -0.83
C ASN A 44 2.73 -2.59 -0.54
N PHE A 45 3.84 -2.90 -1.22
CA PHE A 45 4.62 -4.11 -0.96
C PHE A 45 5.30 -4.09 0.41
N ASP A 46 5.56 -2.90 0.95
CA ASP A 46 6.18 -2.71 2.26
C ASP A 46 5.20 -2.95 3.41
N GLU A 47 3.91 -2.63 3.22
CA GLU A 47 2.90 -2.75 4.27
C GLU A 47 2.62 -4.21 4.68
N GLN A 48 2.54 -5.12 3.72
CA GLN A 48 2.35 -6.55 4.01
C GLN A 48 3.59 -7.17 4.64
N ALA A 49 4.79 -6.84 4.14
CA ALA A 49 6.04 -7.31 4.71
C ALA A 49 6.23 -6.81 6.16
N ALA A 50 6.02 -5.52 6.41
CA ALA A 50 6.05 -4.93 7.74
C ALA A 50 4.92 -5.43 8.66
N GLY A 51 3.77 -5.82 8.09
CA GLY A 51 2.69 -6.50 8.80
C GLY A 51 3.11 -7.88 9.29
N GLN A 52 3.73 -8.68 8.41
CA GLN A 52 4.22 -10.01 8.73
C GLN A 52 5.35 -9.96 9.77
N GLU A 53 6.32 -9.07 9.60
CA GLU A 53 7.42 -8.91 10.57
C GLU A 53 6.91 -8.56 11.98
N ARG A 54 5.90 -7.68 12.07
CA ARG A 54 5.27 -7.35 13.35
C ARG A 54 4.56 -8.55 13.98
N LEU A 55 3.87 -9.36 13.19
CA LEU A 55 3.22 -10.58 13.67
C LEU A 55 4.24 -11.60 14.19
N ASP A 56 5.32 -11.81 13.44
CA ASP A 56 6.38 -12.74 13.83
C ASP A 56 7.03 -12.31 15.15
N LYS A 57 7.28 -11.00 15.32
CA LYS A 57 7.78 -10.42 16.57
C LYS A 57 6.84 -10.67 17.76
N LEU A 58 5.53 -10.55 17.54
CA LEU A 58 4.53 -10.79 18.58
C LEU A 58 4.49 -12.27 18.99
N HIS A 59 4.55 -13.19 18.04
CA HIS A 59 4.64 -14.62 18.34
C HIS A 59 5.88 -14.96 19.15
N GLU A 60 7.04 -14.39 18.81
CA GLU A 60 8.27 -14.60 19.57
C GLU A 60 8.13 -14.15 21.03
N LEU A 61 7.50 -12.99 21.28
CA LEU A 61 7.23 -12.50 22.63
C LEU A 61 6.27 -13.41 23.41
N ASP A 62 5.25 -13.94 22.76
CA ASP A 62 4.30 -14.87 23.38
C ASP A 62 4.96 -16.19 23.77
N GLU A 63 5.85 -16.72 22.94
CA GLU A 63 6.66 -17.89 23.28
C GLU A 63 7.56 -17.63 24.49
N LEU A 64 8.26 -16.49 24.52
CA LEU A 64 9.12 -16.13 25.65
C LEU A 64 8.31 -16.02 26.94
N ARG A 65 7.12 -15.44 26.88
CA ARG A 65 6.20 -15.33 28.01
C ARG A 65 5.76 -16.71 28.52
N LEU A 66 5.42 -17.63 27.61
CA LEU A 66 5.03 -18.99 27.98
C LEU A 66 6.18 -19.72 28.68
N ARG A 67 7.39 -19.66 28.10
CA ARG A 67 8.60 -20.25 28.70
C ARG A 67 8.88 -19.67 30.09
N ALA A 68 8.68 -18.37 30.29
CA ALA A 68 8.86 -17.74 31.60
C ALA A 68 7.86 -18.27 32.64
N TYR A 69 6.60 -18.49 32.25
CA TYR A 69 5.59 -19.07 33.14
C TYR A 69 5.92 -20.51 33.52
N ASP A 70 6.30 -21.34 32.55
CA ASP A 70 6.71 -22.72 32.80
C ASP A 70 7.92 -22.79 33.74
N ASN A 71 8.94 -21.96 33.48
CA ASN A 71 10.13 -21.87 34.32
C ASN A 71 9.81 -21.42 35.75
N ALA A 72 8.89 -20.45 35.91
CA ALA A 72 8.46 -19.97 37.22
C ALA A 72 7.69 -21.04 38.00
N ALA A 73 6.86 -21.85 37.32
CA ALA A 73 6.15 -22.97 37.93
C ALA A 73 7.14 -24.04 38.43
N ILE A 74 8.10 -24.44 37.59
CA ILE A 74 9.14 -25.42 37.93
C ILE A 74 9.98 -24.94 39.12
N TYR A 75 10.35 -23.65 39.15
CA TYR A 75 11.14 -23.12 40.26
C TYR A 75 10.37 -23.20 41.58
N LYS A 76 9.09 -22.79 41.59
CA LYS A 76 8.23 -22.87 42.79
C LYS A 76 8.09 -24.30 43.30
N GLU A 77 7.96 -25.27 42.40
CA GLU A 77 7.87 -26.69 42.75
C GLU A 77 9.16 -27.21 43.39
N LYS A 78 10.34 -26.76 42.90
CA LYS A 78 11.65 -27.16 43.45
C LYS A 78 11.99 -26.51 44.79
N THR A 79 11.46 -25.32 45.08
CA THR A 79 11.66 -24.63 46.36
C THR A 79 10.64 -25.00 47.45
N ARG A 80 9.67 -25.87 47.14
CA ARG A 80 8.72 -26.44 48.11
C ARG A 80 9.27 -27.74 48.68
#